data_AF-A0A6P0DUF0-F1
#
_entry.id   AF-A0A6P0DUF0-F1
#
_cell.length_a   1.000
_cell.length_b   1.000
_cell.length_c   1.000
_cell.angle_alpha   90.00
_cell.angle_beta   90.00
_cell.angle_gamma   90.00
#
_symmetry.space_group_name_H-M   'P 1'
#
loop_
_entity.id
_entity.type
_entity.pdbx_description
1 polymer ?
#
loop_
_entity_poly.entity_id
_entity_poly.type
_entity_poly.pdbx_seq_one_letter_code
_entity_poly.pdbx_strand_id
1 'polypeptide(L)'
;VLNRYPEGLPPDVLKTVRHELHLIQKMMYAPYFLTVFSIVKYARSQGILCQGRGSAANSAVCYILGITSIDPSTNDLLFERFVSQERDEPPDIDVDFEHERREEVIQWIYKTYTREKAALCATVTRYRAKGAIRDVGKALGLPEDVIKALSSGMWSWSQEVPDRNIRDLGLNPDDRRLALTLRLAQQLMGAPRHLGQHPGGFVLTHDRLDDLVPIEPATMKDRQIIEWDKDDVEALKFMKVDVLALGMLTCMSKAFDLIREHKDIDLDLAKIEQEDAATYAMIRKADTLGTFQIESRAQMSMLPRLRPQTFYDLVVQVAIVRPGPIQGDMVHPYLRRREGKEAVEYPTPELEAVLGKTL
;
A
#
# COMPACT_ATOMS: atom_id res chain seq x y z
N VAL A 1 -26.01 2.83 5.15
CA VAL A 1 -26.78 1.61 5.54
C VAL A 1 -27.68 1.16 4.40
N LEU A 2 -28.68 1.94 3.99
CA LEU A 2 -29.67 1.52 2.97
C LEU A 2 -29.08 1.10 1.61
N ASN A 3 -27.96 1.70 1.17
CA ASN A 3 -27.32 1.34 -0.10
C ASN A 3 -26.47 0.06 -0.05
N ARG A 4 -26.12 -0.44 1.15
CA ARG A 4 -25.27 -1.64 1.33
C ARG A 4 -26.04 -2.81 1.94
N TYR A 5 -26.98 -2.51 2.84
CA TYR A 5 -27.89 -3.45 3.47
C TYR A 5 -29.34 -2.95 3.24
N PRO A 6 -29.88 -3.12 2.02
CA PRO A 6 -31.22 -2.62 1.67
C PRO A 6 -32.33 -3.28 2.49
N GLU A 7 -32.13 -4.54 2.89
CA GLU A 7 -33.06 -5.32 3.71
C GLU A 7 -32.86 -5.11 5.23
N GLY A 8 -31.99 -4.18 5.62
CA GLY A 8 -31.61 -3.94 7.01
C GLY A 8 -30.35 -4.70 7.42
N LEU A 9 -29.76 -4.26 8.54
CA LEU A 9 -28.51 -4.85 9.05
C LEU A 9 -28.78 -6.23 9.66
N PRO A 10 -28.08 -7.29 9.22
CA PRO A 10 -28.12 -8.58 9.89
C PRO A 10 -27.73 -8.46 11.37
N PRO A 11 -28.29 -9.30 12.27
CA PRO A 11 -28.02 -9.20 13.72
C PRO A 11 -26.53 -9.25 14.09
N ASP A 12 -25.76 -10.12 13.42
CA ASP A 12 -24.32 -10.27 13.68
C ASP A 12 -23.51 -9.06 13.22
N VAL A 13 -23.87 -8.49 12.06
CA VAL A 13 -23.28 -7.24 11.55
C VAL A 13 -23.63 -6.08 12.49
N LEU A 14 -24.87 -6.00 12.97
CA LEU A 14 -25.28 -4.95 13.92
C LEU A 14 -24.49 -5.02 15.23
N LYS A 15 -24.23 -6.22 15.75
CA LYS A 15 -23.38 -6.42 16.93
C LYS A 15 -21.96 -5.92 16.68
N THR A 16 -21.39 -6.27 15.53
CA THR A 16 -20.05 -5.83 15.10
C THR A 16 -19.99 -4.31 14.98
N VAL A 17 -20.94 -3.69 14.27
CA VAL A 17 -21.01 -2.23 14.11
C VAL A 17 -21.12 -1.51 15.46
N ARG A 18 -21.94 -2.02 16.39
CA ARG A 18 -22.04 -1.43 17.74
C ARG A 18 -20.73 -1.52 18.51
N HIS A 19 -20.01 -2.63 18.38
CA HIS A 19 -18.71 -2.81 19.00
C HIS A 19 -17.67 -1.84 18.41
N GLU A 20 -17.58 -1.75 17.09
CA GLU A 20 -16.68 -0.81 16.39
C GLU A 20 -16.98 0.64 16.77
N LEU A 21 -18.26 1.06 16.74
CA LEU A 21 -18.66 2.41 17.10
C LEU A 21 -18.33 2.76 18.56
N HIS A 22 -18.45 1.80 19.48
CA HIS A 22 -18.04 2.00 20.87
C HIS A 22 -16.53 2.25 20.99
N LEU A 23 -15.71 1.48 20.26
CA LEU A 23 -14.26 1.68 20.22
C LEU A 23 -13.88 3.02 19.59
N ILE A 24 -14.48 3.37 18.45
CA ILE A 24 -14.29 4.66 17.76
C ILE A 24 -14.64 5.83 18.68
N GLN A 25 -15.73 5.72 19.45
CA GLN A 25 -16.13 6.73 20.41
C GLN A 25 -15.14 6.84 21.56
N LYS A 26 -14.76 5.70 22.18
CA LYS A 26 -13.85 5.68 23.33
C LYS A 26 -12.46 6.22 22.98
N MET A 27 -11.98 5.96 21.77
CA MET A 27 -10.68 6.44 21.27
C MET A 27 -10.76 7.78 20.53
N MET A 28 -11.95 8.41 20.47
CA MET A 28 -12.15 9.73 19.86
C MET A 28 -11.80 9.81 18.36
N TYR A 29 -11.92 8.70 17.61
CA TYR A 29 -11.60 8.65 16.18
C TYR A 29 -12.76 9.01 15.25
N ALA A 30 -13.92 9.39 15.78
CA ALA A 30 -15.07 9.76 14.94
C ALA A 30 -14.76 10.86 13.89
N PRO A 31 -14.03 11.96 14.21
CA PRO A 31 -13.67 12.97 13.22
C PRO A 31 -12.84 12.42 12.05
N TYR A 32 -11.98 11.44 12.33
CA TYR A 32 -11.14 10.80 11.33
C TYR A 32 -11.96 10.03 10.30
N PHE A 33 -12.84 9.13 10.77
CA PHE A 33 -13.74 8.37 9.91
C PHE A 33 -14.65 9.28 9.08
N LEU A 34 -15.15 10.37 9.66
CA LEU A 34 -15.99 11.33 8.96
C LEU A 34 -15.24 12.16 7.92
N THR A 35 -13.96 12.46 8.17
CA THR A 35 -13.09 13.14 7.20
C THR A 35 -12.87 12.26 5.99
N VAL A 36 -12.47 11.00 6.19
CA VAL A 36 -12.28 10.03 5.10
C VAL A 36 -13.59 9.76 4.37
N PHE A 37 -14.70 9.60 5.09
CA PHE A 37 -16.03 9.47 4.49
C PHE A 37 -16.37 10.66 3.59
N SER A 38 -16.05 11.89 4.00
CA SER A 38 -16.33 13.09 3.22
C SER A 38 -15.52 13.11 1.91
N ILE A 39 -14.25 12.73 1.97
CA ILE A 39 -13.36 12.60 0.80
C ILE A 39 -13.90 11.53 -0.17
N VAL A 40 -14.22 10.35 0.35
CA VAL A 40 -14.77 9.23 -0.44
C VAL A 40 -16.13 9.59 -1.05
N LYS A 41 -17.00 10.25 -0.27
CA LYS A 41 -18.31 10.73 -0.74
C LYS A 41 -18.15 11.71 -1.89
N TYR A 42 -17.20 12.64 -1.79
CA TYR A 42 -16.90 13.55 -2.90
C TYR A 42 -16.42 12.78 -4.14
N ALA A 43 -15.42 11.90 -3.99
CA ALA A 43 -14.88 11.13 -5.11
C ALA A 43 -16.00 10.35 -5.84
N ARG A 44 -16.85 9.64 -5.09
CA ARG A 44 -18.02 8.94 -5.65
C ARG A 44 -19.01 9.89 -6.32
N SER A 45 -19.25 11.08 -5.77
CA SER A 45 -20.15 12.07 -6.40
C SER A 45 -19.65 12.56 -7.76
N GLN A 46 -18.33 12.47 -8.01
CA GLN A 46 -17.69 12.81 -9.28
C GLN A 46 -17.48 11.57 -10.19
N GLY A 47 -18.02 10.41 -9.81
CA GLY A 47 -17.81 9.15 -10.53
C GLY A 47 -16.36 8.64 -10.48
N ILE A 48 -15.57 9.05 -9.49
CA ILE A 48 -14.19 8.58 -9.30
C ILE A 48 -14.23 7.27 -8.51
N LEU A 49 -13.69 6.19 -9.08
CA LEU A 49 -13.50 4.94 -8.36
C LEU A 49 -12.48 5.11 -7.23
N CYS A 50 -12.83 4.60 -6.06
CA CYS A 50 -11.97 4.60 -4.89
C CYS A 50 -12.18 3.34 -4.05
N GLN A 51 -11.12 2.91 -3.37
CA GLN A 51 -11.12 1.72 -2.55
C GLN A 51 -10.22 1.91 -1.33
N GLY A 52 -10.77 1.74 -0.13
CA GLY A 52 -9.99 1.65 1.09
C GLY A 52 -9.14 0.36 1.11
N ARG A 53 -7.90 0.47 1.59
CA ARG A 53 -6.96 -0.66 1.73
C ARG A 53 -6.46 -0.80 3.17
N GLY A 54 -5.61 -1.81 3.38
CA GLY A 54 -5.04 -2.07 4.70
C GLY A 54 -6.07 -2.60 5.68
N SER A 55 -5.89 -2.28 6.96
CA SER A 55 -6.73 -2.78 8.05
C SER A 55 -8.14 -2.15 8.05
N ALA A 56 -8.35 -1.04 7.35
CA ALA A 56 -9.67 -0.45 7.14
C ALA A 56 -10.66 -1.42 6.45
N ALA A 57 -10.16 -2.38 5.66
CA ALA A 57 -10.97 -3.44 5.03
C ALA A 57 -11.68 -4.35 6.04
N ASN A 58 -11.21 -4.38 7.30
CA ASN A 58 -11.75 -5.22 8.36
C ASN A 58 -12.92 -4.56 9.11
N SER A 59 -13.29 -3.32 8.76
CA SER A 59 -14.31 -2.55 9.49
C SER A 59 -15.66 -2.54 8.79
N ALA A 60 -16.70 -2.96 9.51
CA ALA A 60 -18.09 -2.84 9.09
C ALA A 60 -18.50 -1.37 8.99
N VAL A 61 -17.99 -0.49 9.85
CA VAL A 61 -18.23 0.96 9.77
C VAL A 61 -17.66 1.52 8.46
N CYS A 62 -16.42 1.16 8.08
CA CYS A 62 -15.83 1.58 6.80
C CYS A 62 -16.63 1.09 5.60
N TYR A 63 -17.12 -0.15 5.62
CA TYR A 63 -17.97 -0.70 4.56
C TYR A 63 -19.31 0.04 4.43
N ILE A 64 -19.98 0.32 5.56
CA ILE A 64 -21.25 1.04 5.60
C ILE A 64 -21.10 2.49 5.12
N LEU A 65 -19.99 3.14 5.46
CA LEU A 65 -19.64 4.48 4.97
C LEU A 65 -19.22 4.48 3.50
N GLY A 66 -19.00 3.30 2.89
CA GLY A 66 -18.58 3.15 1.50
C GLY A 66 -17.11 3.47 1.25
N ILE A 67 -16.31 3.55 2.32
CA ILE A 67 -14.84 3.70 2.29
C ILE A 67 -14.24 2.43 1.69
N THR A 68 -14.74 1.27 2.08
CA THR A 68 -14.36 -0.03 1.52
C THR A 68 -15.53 -0.63 0.74
N SER A 69 -15.21 -1.52 -0.20
CA SER A 69 -16.21 -2.29 -0.96
C SER A 69 -16.33 -3.76 -0.52
N ILE A 70 -15.56 -4.18 0.49
CA ILE A 70 -15.54 -5.55 0.99
C ILE A 70 -16.45 -5.63 2.23
N ASP A 71 -17.44 -6.53 2.19
CA ASP A 71 -18.26 -6.83 3.36
C ASP A 71 -17.44 -7.66 4.35
N PRO A 72 -17.20 -7.18 5.59
CA PRO A 72 -16.39 -7.92 6.56
C PRO A 72 -17.03 -9.25 6.98
N SER A 73 -18.34 -9.47 6.79
CA SER A 73 -18.97 -10.76 7.08
C SER A 73 -18.51 -11.90 6.16
N THR A 74 -17.89 -11.56 5.02
CA THR A 74 -17.38 -12.54 4.06
C THR A 74 -16.01 -13.12 4.44
N ASN A 75 -15.32 -12.51 5.41
CA ASN A 75 -13.98 -12.93 5.82
C ASN A 75 -13.82 -12.83 7.35
N ASP A 76 -13.05 -13.75 7.97
CA ASP A 76 -12.76 -13.70 9.42
C ASP A 76 -11.68 -12.65 9.74
N LEU A 77 -11.99 -11.39 9.42
CA LEU A 77 -11.08 -10.27 9.61
C LEU A 77 -11.28 -9.64 10.99
N LEU A 78 -10.18 -9.48 11.72
CA LEU A 78 -10.19 -8.91 13.08
C LEU A 78 -10.13 -7.37 13.02
N PHE A 79 -11.14 -6.70 13.58
CA PHE A 79 -11.20 -5.25 13.69
C PHE A 79 -10.11 -4.69 14.62
N GLU A 80 -9.69 -5.44 15.63
CA GLU A 80 -8.65 -5.04 16.60
C GLU A 80 -7.26 -4.93 15.96
N ARG A 81 -7.08 -5.45 14.73
CA ARG A 81 -5.88 -5.18 13.92
C ARG A 81 -5.90 -3.78 13.30
N PHE A 82 -7.05 -3.15 13.25
CA PHE A 82 -7.24 -1.79 12.75
C PHE A 82 -7.29 -0.77 13.89
N VAL A 83 -8.13 -1.00 14.90
CA VAL A 83 -8.29 -0.13 16.08
C VAL A 83 -8.17 -0.99 17.33
N SER A 84 -7.11 -0.80 18.11
CA SER A 84 -6.91 -1.50 19.39
C SER A 84 -6.69 -0.51 20.52
N GLN A 85 -7.24 -0.79 21.69
CA GLN A 85 -6.95 -0.01 22.90
C GLN A 85 -5.56 -0.30 23.47
N GLU A 86 -5.00 -1.47 23.17
CA GLU A 86 -3.69 -1.90 23.68
C GLU A 86 -2.53 -1.32 22.87
N ARG A 87 -2.79 -0.99 21.60
CA ARG A 87 -1.88 -0.27 20.72
C ARG A 87 -2.34 1.18 20.68
N ASP A 88 -1.68 2.07 21.43
CA ASP A 88 -1.94 3.53 21.39
C ASP A 88 -1.43 4.15 20.07
N GLU A 89 -1.78 3.52 18.95
CA GLU A 89 -1.42 3.91 17.59
C GLU A 89 -2.67 4.46 16.88
N PRO A 90 -2.58 5.62 16.21
CA PRO A 90 -3.68 6.14 15.41
C PRO A 90 -4.05 5.17 14.27
N PRO A 91 -5.35 4.98 13.96
CA PRO A 91 -5.76 4.17 12.83
C PRO A 91 -5.32 4.84 11.53
N ASP A 92 -4.80 4.03 10.59
CA ASP A 92 -4.41 4.49 9.26
C ASP A 92 -5.45 4.01 8.23
N ILE A 93 -6.23 4.95 7.68
CA ILE A 93 -7.17 4.67 6.60
C ILE A 93 -6.59 5.18 5.29
N ASP A 94 -5.93 4.28 4.59
CA ASP A 94 -5.45 4.46 3.24
C ASP A 94 -6.60 4.30 2.24
N VAL A 95 -6.78 5.28 1.35
CA VAL A 95 -7.74 5.17 0.25
C VAL A 95 -7.03 5.34 -1.09
N ASP A 96 -7.14 4.32 -1.93
CA ASP A 96 -6.69 4.37 -3.32
C ASP A 96 -7.78 5.00 -4.19
N PHE A 97 -7.39 5.95 -5.04
CA PHE A 97 -8.23 6.58 -6.05
C PHE A 97 -7.70 6.29 -7.45
N GLU A 98 -8.53 6.51 -8.47
CA GLU A 98 -8.07 6.54 -9.86
C GLU A 98 -6.86 7.45 -10.03
N HIS A 99 -5.77 6.90 -10.56
CA HIS A 99 -4.52 7.63 -10.75
C HIS A 99 -4.70 8.93 -11.55
N GLU A 100 -5.46 8.88 -12.65
CA GLU A 100 -5.67 10.04 -13.53
C GLU A 100 -6.56 11.12 -12.91
N ARG A 101 -7.45 10.76 -11.98
CA ARG A 101 -8.46 11.67 -11.41
C ARG A 101 -8.22 12.04 -9.95
N ARG A 102 -7.19 11.49 -9.32
CA ARG A 102 -6.82 11.79 -7.92
C ARG A 102 -6.60 13.28 -7.67
N GLU A 103 -6.11 14.03 -8.66
CA GLU A 103 -5.90 15.48 -8.50
C GLU A 103 -7.21 16.21 -8.17
N GLU A 104 -8.34 15.79 -8.71
CA GLU A 104 -9.66 16.37 -8.40
C GLU A 104 -9.99 16.24 -6.91
N VAL A 105 -9.62 15.12 -6.30
CA VAL A 105 -9.81 14.84 -4.86
C VAL A 105 -8.90 15.71 -4.01
N ILE A 106 -7.62 15.81 -4.41
CA ILE A 106 -6.64 16.68 -3.73
C ILE A 106 -7.11 18.14 -3.72
N GLN A 107 -7.54 18.65 -4.87
CA GLN A 107 -8.00 20.03 -4.96
C GLN A 107 -9.30 20.27 -4.18
N TRP A 108 -10.18 19.27 -4.13
CA TRP A 108 -11.36 19.33 -3.27
C TRP A 108 -11.02 19.38 -1.78
N ILE A 109 -10.00 18.64 -1.32
CA ILE A 109 -9.51 18.71 0.06
C ILE A 109 -9.05 20.14 0.37
N TYR A 110 -8.20 20.73 -0.48
CA TYR A 110 -7.76 22.12 -0.29
C TYR A 110 -8.92 23.12 -0.30
N LYS A 111 -9.93 22.92 -1.15
CA LYS A 111 -11.09 23.80 -1.22
C LYS A 111 -11.98 23.68 0.03
N THR A 112 -12.13 22.47 0.56
CA THR A 112 -13.06 22.16 1.65
C THR A 112 -12.46 22.45 3.02
N TYR A 113 -11.20 22.05 3.22
CA TYR A 113 -10.48 22.19 4.48
C TYR A 113 -9.54 23.40 4.50
N THR A 114 -9.44 24.13 3.39
CA THR A 114 -8.56 25.29 3.17
C THR A 114 -7.08 24.94 3.09
N ARG A 115 -6.32 25.79 2.39
CA ARG A 115 -4.85 25.69 2.32
C ARG A 115 -4.19 26.04 3.65
N GLU A 116 -4.86 26.77 4.53
CA GLU A 116 -4.30 27.11 5.84
C GLU A 116 -4.25 25.91 6.77
N LYS A 117 -5.03 24.85 6.51
CA LYS A 117 -5.18 23.72 7.44
C LYS A 117 -4.88 22.35 6.85
N ALA A 118 -4.70 22.26 5.54
CA ALA A 118 -4.41 21.00 4.85
C ALA A 118 -3.15 21.14 3.98
N ALA A 119 -2.22 20.21 4.09
CA ALA A 119 -1.02 20.16 3.26
C ALA A 119 -0.52 18.72 3.09
N LEU A 120 0.31 18.49 2.08
CA LEU A 120 1.00 17.22 1.91
C LEU A 120 2.24 17.14 2.80
N CYS A 121 2.54 15.95 3.31
CA CYS A 121 3.83 15.72 3.98
C CYS A 121 4.99 15.79 2.98
N ALA A 122 6.18 16.08 3.49
CA ALA A 122 7.41 15.88 2.75
C ALA A 122 7.81 14.39 2.71
N THR A 123 8.77 14.09 1.84
CA THR A 123 9.56 12.87 1.89
C THR A 123 11.02 13.26 1.98
N VAL A 124 11.71 12.82 3.03
CA VAL A 124 13.14 13.09 3.17
C VAL A 124 13.91 12.04 2.38
N THR A 125 14.37 12.40 1.18
CA THR A 125 15.23 11.51 0.41
C THR A 125 16.63 11.54 0.99
N ARG A 126 17.07 10.40 1.53
CA ARG A 126 18.42 10.21 2.08
C ARG A 126 19.33 9.50 1.09
N TYR A 127 20.63 9.76 1.20
CA TYR A 127 21.63 9.06 0.40
C TYR A 127 21.63 7.56 0.71
N ARG A 128 21.39 6.76 -0.32
CA ARG A 128 21.67 5.31 -0.35
C ARG A 128 22.94 5.06 -1.15
N ALA A 129 23.55 3.88 -0.98
CA ALA A 129 24.86 3.52 -1.56
C ALA A 129 25.06 4.00 -3.01
N LYS A 130 24.12 3.66 -3.92
CA LYS A 130 24.21 4.06 -5.34
C LYS A 130 24.24 5.58 -5.55
N GLY A 131 23.40 6.32 -4.83
CA GLY A 131 23.33 7.77 -4.93
C GLY A 131 24.58 8.44 -4.34
N ALA A 132 25.05 7.95 -3.21
CA ALA A 132 26.24 8.48 -2.54
C ALA A 132 27.48 8.33 -3.44
N ILE A 133 27.69 7.14 -4.02
CA ILE A 133 28.82 6.87 -4.92
C ILE A 133 28.75 7.70 -6.18
N ARG A 134 27.55 7.90 -6.72
CA ARG A 134 27.38 8.70 -7.93
C ARG A 134 27.75 10.15 -7.69
N ASP A 135 27.23 10.76 -6.62
CA ASP A 135 27.40 12.18 -6.37
C ASP A 135 28.83 12.47 -5.84
N VAL A 136 29.40 11.62 -4.98
CA VAL A 136 30.80 11.72 -4.51
C VAL A 136 31.79 11.40 -5.63
N GLY A 137 31.55 10.36 -6.42
CA GLY A 137 32.40 9.98 -7.55
C GLY A 137 32.51 11.10 -8.58
N LYS A 138 31.39 11.77 -8.88
CA LYS A 138 31.39 12.97 -9.72
C LYS A 138 32.21 14.10 -9.10
N ALA A 139 32.03 14.38 -7.81
CA ALA A 139 32.78 15.43 -7.12
C ALA A 139 34.30 15.16 -7.09
N LEU A 140 34.71 13.90 -6.96
CA LEU A 140 36.11 13.49 -7.02
C LEU A 140 36.64 13.28 -8.45
N GLY A 141 35.80 13.52 -9.47
CA GLY A 141 36.15 13.49 -10.89
C GLY A 141 36.37 12.10 -11.47
N LEU A 142 35.75 11.06 -10.90
CA LEU A 142 35.79 9.72 -11.50
C LEU A 142 35.06 9.72 -12.85
N PRO A 143 35.56 8.97 -13.84
CA PRO A 143 34.85 8.74 -15.10
C PRO A 143 33.45 8.13 -14.90
N GLU A 144 32.48 8.48 -15.74
CA GLU A 144 31.08 8.04 -15.59
C GLU A 144 30.90 6.51 -15.71
N ASP A 145 31.71 5.86 -16.54
CA ASP A 145 31.76 4.41 -16.70
C ASP A 145 32.23 3.72 -15.40
N VAL A 146 33.24 4.27 -14.73
CA VAL A 146 33.70 3.79 -13.42
C VAL A 146 32.61 3.97 -12.36
N ILE A 147 31.96 5.14 -12.31
CA ILE A 147 30.85 5.40 -11.39
C ILE A 147 29.69 4.42 -11.62
N LYS A 148 29.34 4.17 -12.89
CA LYS A 148 28.29 3.23 -13.26
C LYS A 148 28.66 1.81 -12.85
N ALA A 149 29.88 1.37 -13.13
CA ALA A 149 30.39 0.06 -12.72
C ALA A 149 30.27 -0.13 -11.21
N LEU A 150 30.80 0.82 -10.41
CA LEU A 150 30.71 0.81 -8.96
C LEU A 150 29.25 0.75 -8.49
N SER A 151 28.41 1.69 -8.91
CA SER A 151 27.00 1.75 -8.45
C SER A 151 26.16 0.53 -8.86
N SER A 152 26.53 -0.19 -9.91
CA SER A 152 25.79 -1.36 -10.42
C SER A 152 26.10 -2.66 -9.66
N GLY A 153 27.34 -2.84 -9.22
CA GLY A 153 27.79 -4.03 -8.48
C GLY A 153 27.35 -4.08 -7.01
N MET A 154 26.66 -3.03 -6.53
CA MET A 154 26.42 -2.78 -5.11
C MET A 154 24.94 -2.98 -4.78
N TRP A 155 24.55 -4.25 -4.70
CA TRP A 155 23.18 -4.68 -4.36
C TRP A 155 22.97 -4.94 -2.86
N SER A 156 24.04 -5.16 -2.09
CA SER A 156 23.96 -5.40 -0.65
C SER A 156 25.14 -4.71 0.04
N TRP A 157 24.89 -3.61 0.74
CA TRP A 157 25.84 -3.14 1.75
C TRP A 157 25.43 -3.73 3.09
N SER A 158 26.17 -4.76 3.51
CA SER A 158 26.75 -4.72 4.84
C SER A 158 27.81 -3.61 4.85
N GLN A 159 28.20 -3.13 6.01
CA GLN A 159 28.83 -1.82 6.24
C GLN A 159 30.14 -1.49 5.48
N GLU A 160 30.69 -2.35 4.61
CA GLU A 160 31.92 -2.13 3.84
C GLU A 160 31.81 -2.67 2.41
N VAL A 161 32.48 -2.02 1.44
CA VAL A 161 32.73 -2.64 0.12
C VAL A 161 33.91 -3.59 0.27
N PRO A 162 33.74 -4.91 0.04
CA PRO A 162 34.89 -5.79 0.02
C PRO A 162 35.79 -5.42 -1.16
N ASP A 163 37.10 -5.26 -0.92
CA ASP A 163 38.10 -4.99 -1.97
C ASP A 163 38.04 -5.98 -3.13
N ARG A 164 37.57 -7.20 -2.87
CA ARG A 164 37.31 -8.23 -3.86
C ARG A 164 36.36 -7.76 -4.97
N ASN A 165 35.27 -7.08 -4.62
CA ASN A 165 34.28 -6.61 -5.60
C ASN A 165 34.87 -5.50 -6.49
N ILE A 166 35.81 -4.71 -5.96
CA ILE A 166 36.50 -3.65 -6.70
C ILE A 166 37.49 -4.26 -7.70
N ARG A 167 38.25 -5.27 -7.27
CA ARG A 167 39.19 -6.00 -8.14
C ARG A 167 38.47 -6.78 -9.24
N ASP A 168 37.31 -7.35 -8.95
CA ASP A 168 36.47 -8.05 -9.94
C ASP A 168 35.94 -7.10 -11.03
N LEU A 169 35.83 -5.80 -10.74
CA LEU A 169 35.51 -4.75 -11.72
C LEU A 169 36.74 -4.26 -12.50
N GLY A 170 37.92 -4.87 -12.29
CA GLY A 170 39.18 -4.44 -12.90
C GLY A 170 39.72 -3.11 -12.35
N LEU A 171 39.21 -2.67 -11.19
CA LEU A 171 39.63 -1.42 -10.55
C LEU A 171 40.71 -1.70 -9.50
N ASN A 172 41.65 -0.76 -9.36
CA ASN A 172 42.66 -0.84 -8.31
C ASN A 172 42.11 -0.27 -6.99
N PRO A 173 41.86 -1.09 -5.95
CA PRO A 173 41.37 -0.60 -4.67
C PRO A 173 42.36 0.35 -3.97
N ASP A 174 43.66 0.24 -4.29
CA ASP A 174 44.70 1.11 -3.75
C ASP A 174 44.78 2.47 -4.46
N ASP A 175 43.98 2.68 -5.52
CA ASP A 175 43.86 4.01 -6.13
C ASP A 175 43.29 5.00 -5.12
N ARG A 176 44.05 6.06 -4.84
CA ARG A 176 43.69 7.05 -3.82
C ARG A 176 42.33 7.70 -4.08
N ARG A 177 41.98 8.01 -5.34
CA ARG A 177 40.71 8.69 -5.65
C ARG A 177 39.54 7.73 -5.48
N LEU A 178 39.72 6.47 -5.87
CA LEU A 178 38.71 5.43 -5.67
C LEU A 178 38.48 5.16 -4.19
N ALA A 179 39.55 4.91 -3.42
CA ALA A 179 39.45 4.67 -1.98
C ALA A 179 38.80 5.85 -1.24
N LEU A 180 39.18 7.08 -1.59
CA LEU A 180 38.56 8.29 -1.02
C LEU A 180 37.09 8.41 -1.41
N THR A 181 36.71 8.07 -2.65
CA THR A 181 35.31 8.06 -3.11
C THR A 181 34.47 7.13 -2.26
N LEU A 182 34.94 5.90 -2.04
CA LEU A 182 34.19 4.90 -1.28
C LEU A 182 34.05 5.31 0.19
N ARG A 183 35.12 5.82 0.80
CA ARG A 183 35.09 6.31 2.19
C ARG A 183 34.13 7.49 2.36
N LEU A 184 34.17 8.48 1.48
CA LEU A 184 33.27 9.64 1.56
C LEU A 184 31.83 9.25 1.23
N ALA A 185 31.61 8.34 0.27
CA ALA A 185 30.28 7.83 -0.03
C ALA A 185 29.68 7.09 1.16
N GLN A 186 30.49 6.32 1.90
CA GLN A 186 30.07 5.66 3.14
C GLN A 186 29.66 6.66 4.22
N GLN A 187 30.45 7.74 4.42
CA GLN A 187 30.11 8.82 5.36
C GLN A 187 28.85 9.59 4.96
N LEU A 188 28.58 9.68 3.66
CA LEU A 188 27.40 10.38 3.14
C LEU A 188 26.11 9.54 3.25
N MET A 189 26.22 8.22 3.44
CA MET A 189 25.03 7.36 3.55
C MET A 189 24.13 7.79 4.71
N GLY A 190 22.82 7.82 4.47
CA GLY A 190 21.82 8.24 5.46
C GLY A 190 21.67 9.76 5.63
N ALA A 191 22.63 10.55 5.14
CA ALA A 191 22.50 12.01 5.14
C ALA A 191 21.30 12.44 4.26
N PRO A 192 20.53 13.46 4.68
CA PRO A 192 19.46 14.01 3.87
C PRO A 192 20.04 14.63 2.59
N ARG A 193 19.39 14.38 1.45
CA ARG A 193 19.81 14.89 0.14
C ARG A 193 18.92 16.04 -0.33
N HIS A 194 17.61 15.86 -0.24
CA HIS A 194 16.60 16.84 -0.61
C HIS A 194 15.23 16.40 -0.08
N LEU A 195 14.32 17.37 0.05
CA LEU A 195 12.91 17.10 0.27
C LEU A 195 12.24 16.79 -1.06
N GLY A 196 11.35 15.79 -1.02
CA GLY A 196 10.41 15.49 -2.08
C GLY A 196 8.98 15.61 -1.56
N GLN A 197 8.01 15.46 -2.46
CA GLN A 197 6.59 15.47 -2.13
C GLN A 197 6.12 14.06 -1.77
N HIS A 198 5.42 13.89 -0.64
CA HIS A 198 4.78 12.61 -0.34
C HIS A 198 3.71 12.29 -1.38
N PRO A 199 3.64 11.05 -1.90
CA PRO A 199 2.76 10.73 -3.02
C PRO A 199 1.27 10.89 -2.69
N GLY A 200 0.85 10.84 -1.43
CA GLY A 200 -0.56 10.98 -1.06
C GLY A 200 -0.87 11.40 0.37
N GLY A 201 0.15 11.67 1.19
CA GLY A 201 -0.02 11.78 2.64
C GLY A 201 -0.40 13.19 3.00
N PHE A 202 -1.64 13.39 3.43
CA PHE A 202 -2.15 14.68 3.87
C PHE A 202 -2.16 14.77 5.38
N VAL A 203 -1.75 15.92 5.89
CA VAL A 203 -2.07 16.35 7.25
C VAL A 203 -3.25 17.32 7.16
N LEU A 204 -4.26 17.09 7.99
CA LEU A 204 -5.39 18.00 8.18
C LEU A 204 -5.44 18.42 9.64
N THR A 205 -5.53 19.72 9.89
CA THR A 205 -5.50 20.30 11.24
C THR A 205 -6.74 21.14 11.52
N HIS A 206 -7.04 21.35 12.80
CA HIS A 206 -8.09 22.27 13.21
C HIS A 206 -7.59 23.72 13.14
N ASP A 207 -6.39 23.96 13.66
CA ASP A 207 -5.75 25.28 13.67
C ASP A 207 -4.94 25.48 12.38
N ARG A 208 -4.25 26.61 12.25
CA ARG A 208 -3.46 26.87 11.04
C ARG A 208 -2.18 26.04 11.07
N LEU A 209 -1.83 25.46 9.92
CA LEU A 209 -0.60 24.70 9.74
C LEU A 209 0.64 25.56 9.85
N ASP A 210 0.58 26.82 9.41
CA ASP A 210 1.73 27.72 9.41
C ASP A 210 2.08 28.28 10.81
N ASP A 211 1.21 28.07 11.80
CA ASP A 211 1.54 28.28 13.22
C ASP A 211 2.38 27.12 13.79
N LEU A 212 2.44 25.97 13.09
CA LEU A 212 3.04 24.72 13.57
C LEU A 212 4.31 24.34 12.79
N VAL A 213 4.29 24.50 11.47
CA VAL A 213 5.36 24.06 10.56
C VAL A 213 5.43 24.95 9.32
N PRO A 214 6.63 25.25 8.79
CA PRO A 214 6.76 25.93 7.51
C PRO A 214 6.02 25.20 6.38
N ILE A 215 5.34 25.98 5.54
CA ILE A 215 4.61 25.48 4.37
C ILE A 215 5.31 26.01 3.12
N GLU A 216 5.66 25.11 2.22
CA GLU A 216 6.26 25.44 0.93
C GLU A 216 5.31 25.12 -0.23
N PRO A 217 5.29 25.92 -1.30
CA PRO A 217 4.67 25.51 -2.55
C PRO A 217 5.33 24.24 -3.09
N ALA A 218 4.53 23.25 -3.46
CA ALA A 218 5.06 22.03 -4.06
C ALA A 218 5.49 22.27 -5.52
N THR A 219 6.35 21.41 -6.06
CA THR A 219 6.73 21.43 -7.49
C THR A 219 5.52 21.30 -8.41
N MET A 220 4.52 20.51 -8.00
CA MET A 220 3.25 20.41 -8.72
C MET A 220 2.39 21.64 -8.43
N LYS A 221 1.87 22.25 -9.50
CA LYS A 221 1.00 23.44 -9.43
C LYS A 221 -0.16 23.20 -8.45
N ASP A 222 -0.51 24.25 -7.70
CA ASP A 222 -1.67 24.28 -6.81
C ASP A 222 -1.61 23.24 -5.68
N ARG A 223 -0.40 22.77 -5.30
CA ARG A 223 -0.17 21.93 -4.13
C ARG A 223 0.83 22.61 -3.19
N GLN A 224 0.81 22.20 -1.93
CA GLN A 224 1.75 22.66 -0.91
C GLN A 224 2.20 21.50 -0.04
N ILE A 225 3.41 21.62 0.49
CA ILE A 225 4.05 20.62 1.34
C ILE A 225 4.47 21.25 2.66
N ILE A 226 4.43 20.47 3.73
CA ILE A 226 5.06 20.79 5.02
C ILE A 226 6.40 20.06 5.11
N GLU A 227 7.33 20.59 5.90
CA GLU A 227 8.67 20.00 6.04
C GLU A 227 8.68 18.64 6.79
N TRP A 228 7.63 18.32 7.53
CA TRP A 228 7.48 17.06 8.25
C TRP A 228 7.30 15.88 7.30
N ASP A 229 8.06 14.82 7.53
CA ASP A 229 7.84 13.54 6.87
C ASP A 229 6.87 12.64 7.64
N LYS A 230 6.70 11.39 7.19
CA LYS A 230 5.79 10.44 7.82
C LYS A 230 6.16 10.21 9.29
N ASP A 231 7.45 10.08 9.60
CA ASP A 231 7.91 9.71 10.93
C ASP A 231 7.71 10.90 11.89
N ASP A 232 7.91 12.13 11.40
CA ASP A 232 7.62 13.36 12.15
C ASP A 232 6.12 13.48 12.49
N VAL A 233 5.24 13.25 11.50
CA VAL A 233 3.78 13.32 11.68
C VAL A 233 3.29 12.27 12.68
N GLU A 234 3.86 11.06 12.62
CA GLU A 234 3.58 9.98 13.56
C GLU A 234 4.07 10.31 14.98
N ALA A 235 5.29 10.82 15.12
CA ALA A 235 5.86 11.23 16.41
C ALA A 235 5.06 12.36 17.07
N LEU A 236 4.53 13.29 16.28
CA LEU A 236 3.67 14.38 16.73
C LEU A 236 2.21 13.95 16.93
N LYS A 237 1.88 12.69 16.65
CA LYS A 237 0.52 12.12 16.75
C LYS A 237 -0.53 12.88 15.93
N PHE A 238 -0.14 13.47 14.80
CA PHE A 238 -1.08 14.07 13.88
C PHE A 238 -1.82 12.98 13.11
N MET A 239 -3.13 13.19 12.91
CA MET A 239 -3.90 12.33 12.03
C MET A 239 -3.53 12.62 10.57
N LYS A 240 -3.13 11.58 9.85
CA LYS A 240 -2.85 11.64 8.42
C LYS A 240 -3.94 10.92 7.61
N VAL A 241 -4.20 11.43 6.41
CA VAL A 241 -5.06 10.76 5.43
C VAL A 241 -4.26 10.53 4.16
N ASP A 242 -4.15 9.27 3.75
CA ASP A 242 -3.41 8.90 2.56
C ASP A 242 -4.35 8.83 1.35
N VAL A 243 -4.25 9.85 0.49
CA VAL A 243 -4.92 9.98 -0.81
C VAL A 243 -4.03 9.37 -1.88
N LEU A 244 -4.18 8.06 -2.09
CA LEU A 244 -3.28 7.28 -2.91
C LEU A 244 -3.79 7.16 -4.34
N ALA A 245 -2.90 6.83 -5.27
CA ALA A 245 -3.24 6.63 -6.67
C ALA A 245 -2.98 5.18 -7.07
N LEU A 246 -3.97 4.54 -7.66
CA LEU A 246 -3.85 3.20 -8.21
C LEU A 246 -4.27 3.19 -9.68
N GLY A 247 -3.30 2.90 -10.56
CA GLY A 247 -3.53 2.87 -12.02
C GLY A 247 -4.58 1.85 -12.45
N MET A 248 -4.70 0.74 -11.71
CA MET A 248 -5.72 -0.28 -11.99
C MET A 248 -7.14 0.21 -11.76
N LEU A 249 -7.38 1.15 -10.83
CA LEU A 249 -8.69 1.77 -10.69
C LEU A 249 -9.06 2.59 -11.93
N THR A 250 -8.11 3.32 -12.50
CA THR A 250 -8.33 4.03 -13.78
C THR A 250 -8.60 3.04 -14.92
N CYS A 251 -7.85 1.94 -15.00
CA CYS A 251 -8.08 0.89 -15.99
C CYS A 251 -9.50 0.31 -15.88
N MET A 252 -9.92 -0.03 -14.66
CA MET A 252 -11.27 -0.55 -14.38
C MET A 252 -12.36 0.46 -14.71
N SER A 253 -12.18 1.73 -14.34
CA SER A 253 -13.13 2.82 -14.64
C SER A 253 -13.39 2.91 -16.15
N LYS A 254 -12.31 2.97 -16.95
CA LYS A 254 -12.39 2.97 -18.42
C LYS A 254 -13.02 1.70 -18.98
N ALA A 255 -12.74 0.54 -18.39
CA ALA A 255 -13.35 -0.72 -18.81
C ALA A 255 -14.85 -0.75 -18.55
N PHE A 256 -15.31 -0.26 -17.39
CA PHE A 256 -16.73 -0.15 -17.08
C PHE A 256 -17.43 0.84 -18.01
N ASP A 257 -16.80 1.96 -18.36
CA ASP A 257 -17.36 2.91 -19.31
C ASP A 257 -17.56 2.28 -20.70
N LEU A 258 -16.57 1.51 -21.19
CA LEU A 258 -16.69 0.78 -22.46
C LEU A 258 -17.79 -0.30 -22.42
N ILE A 259 -17.90 -1.01 -21.30
CA ILE A 259 -18.97 -2.01 -21.11
C ILE A 259 -20.34 -1.32 -21.11
N ARG A 260 -20.47 -0.18 -20.42
CA ARG A 260 -21.71 0.61 -20.41
C ARG A 260 -22.06 1.09 -21.82
N GLU A 261 -21.09 1.64 -22.56
CA GLU A 261 -21.29 2.16 -23.92
C GLU A 261 -21.71 1.07 -24.91
N HIS A 262 -21.05 -0.10 -24.88
CA HIS A 262 -21.22 -1.11 -25.92
C HIS A 262 -22.16 -2.27 -25.55
N LYS A 263 -22.46 -2.45 -24.26
CA LYS A 263 -23.30 -3.56 -23.76
C LYS A 263 -24.50 -3.09 -22.95
N ASP A 264 -24.62 -1.80 -22.64
CA ASP A 264 -25.66 -1.24 -21.77
C ASP A 264 -25.70 -1.92 -20.39
N ILE A 265 -24.54 -2.33 -19.88
CA ILE A 265 -24.38 -2.94 -18.56
C ILE A 265 -23.67 -1.94 -17.64
N ASP A 266 -24.34 -1.55 -16.56
CA ASP A 266 -23.79 -0.65 -15.56
C ASP A 266 -23.10 -1.43 -14.43
N LEU A 267 -21.76 -1.51 -14.49
CA LEU A 267 -20.92 -2.14 -13.48
C LEU A 267 -20.19 -1.11 -12.60
N ASP A 268 -19.95 -1.52 -11.35
CA ASP A 268 -19.03 -0.85 -10.43
C ASP A 268 -18.32 -1.92 -9.56
N LEU A 269 -17.40 -1.48 -8.69
CA LEU A 269 -16.63 -2.38 -7.81
C LEU A 269 -17.48 -3.26 -6.89
N ALA A 270 -18.71 -2.86 -6.58
CA ALA A 270 -19.63 -3.58 -5.71
C ALA A 270 -20.62 -4.47 -6.48
N LYS A 271 -20.88 -4.17 -7.75
CA LYS A 271 -21.80 -4.92 -8.62
C LYS A 271 -21.13 -6.06 -9.40
N ILE A 272 -19.80 -6.11 -9.44
CA ILE A 272 -19.08 -7.22 -10.07
C ILE A 272 -19.49 -8.54 -9.41
N GLU A 273 -19.87 -9.50 -10.24
CA GLU A 273 -20.16 -10.87 -9.83
C GLU A 273 -18.94 -11.48 -9.13
N GLN A 274 -19.18 -11.98 -7.92
CA GLN A 274 -18.17 -12.67 -7.14
C GLN A 274 -18.14 -14.15 -7.55
N GLU A 275 -16.97 -14.76 -7.40
CA GLU A 275 -16.77 -16.20 -7.62
C GLU A 275 -17.04 -16.70 -9.07
N ASP A 276 -16.82 -15.85 -10.08
CA ASP A 276 -16.99 -16.23 -11.49
C ASP A 276 -16.04 -17.36 -11.93
N ALA A 277 -16.64 -18.47 -12.40
CA ALA A 277 -15.93 -19.67 -12.81
C ALA A 277 -15.01 -19.44 -14.02
N ALA A 278 -15.39 -18.55 -14.95
CA ALA A 278 -14.59 -18.26 -16.14
C ALA A 278 -13.30 -17.50 -15.76
N THR A 279 -13.41 -16.52 -14.85
CA THR A 279 -12.29 -15.78 -14.28
C THR A 279 -11.29 -16.72 -13.61
N TYR A 280 -11.74 -17.65 -12.76
CA TYR A 280 -10.79 -18.61 -12.18
C TYR A 280 -10.22 -19.58 -13.21
N ALA A 281 -10.96 -19.97 -14.23
CA ALA A 281 -10.43 -20.83 -15.28
C ALA A 281 -9.28 -20.17 -16.06
N MET A 282 -9.39 -18.87 -16.33
CA MET A 282 -8.31 -18.05 -16.88
C MET A 282 -7.11 -17.99 -15.92
N ILE A 283 -7.35 -17.67 -14.64
CA ILE A 283 -6.30 -17.57 -13.62
C ILE A 283 -5.53 -18.90 -13.46
N ARG A 284 -6.22 -20.05 -13.42
CA ARG A 284 -5.59 -21.38 -13.31
C ARG A 284 -4.67 -21.72 -14.49
N LYS A 285 -4.91 -21.13 -15.67
CA LYS A 285 -4.04 -21.25 -16.84
C LYS A 285 -2.84 -20.31 -16.80
N ALA A 286 -2.72 -19.49 -15.75
CA ALA A 286 -1.78 -18.39 -15.64
C ALA A 286 -1.92 -17.36 -16.78
N ASP A 287 -3.11 -17.20 -17.32
CA ASP A 287 -3.40 -16.16 -18.32
C ASP A 287 -3.77 -14.85 -17.59
N THR A 288 -2.78 -14.29 -16.88
CA THR A 288 -2.97 -13.18 -15.94
C THR A 288 -2.13 -11.96 -16.26
N LEU A 289 -1.68 -11.83 -17.51
CA LEU A 289 -0.98 -10.63 -17.97
C LEU A 289 -1.93 -9.43 -17.89
N GLY A 290 -1.54 -8.39 -17.14
CA GLY A 290 -2.39 -7.22 -16.88
C GLY A 290 -3.40 -7.42 -15.73
N THR A 291 -3.37 -8.56 -15.04
CA THR A 291 -4.21 -8.81 -13.85
C THR A 291 -3.43 -8.42 -12.59
N PHE A 292 -3.97 -7.43 -11.86
CA PHE A 292 -3.33 -6.84 -10.69
C PHE A 292 -2.88 -7.90 -9.66
N GLN A 293 -1.65 -7.72 -9.14
CA GLN A 293 -0.97 -8.59 -8.15
C GLN A 293 -0.61 -10.02 -8.59
N ILE A 294 -1.20 -10.58 -9.64
CA ILE A 294 -0.96 -11.96 -10.07
C ILE A 294 -0.35 -12.09 -11.48
N GLU A 295 0.19 -11.00 -12.03
CA GLU A 295 0.85 -10.97 -13.34
C GLU A 295 2.36 -11.31 -13.32
N SER A 296 3.01 -11.26 -12.15
CA SER A 296 4.47 -11.46 -12.10
C SER A 296 4.85 -12.89 -12.46
N ARG A 297 6.04 -13.11 -13.02
CA ARG A 297 6.53 -14.47 -13.36
C ARG A 297 6.43 -15.46 -12.20
N ALA A 298 6.77 -15.03 -10.99
CA ALA A 298 6.66 -15.86 -9.79
C ALA A 298 5.21 -16.25 -9.51
N GLN A 299 4.29 -15.29 -9.58
CA GLN A 299 2.84 -15.52 -9.41
C GLN A 299 2.31 -16.45 -10.50
N MET A 300 2.54 -16.12 -11.78
CA MET A 300 2.10 -16.91 -12.94
C MET A 300 2.62 -18.36 -12.90
N SER A 301 3.86 -18.59 -12.46
CA SER A 301 4.41 -19.95 -12.33
C SER A 301 3.70 -20.79 -11.26
N MET A 302 3.08 -20.14 -10.28
CA MET A 302 2.47 -20.76 -9.12
C MET A 302 0.98 -21.04 -9.33
N LEU A 303 0.26 -20.19 -10.07
CA LEU A 303 -1.19 -20.32 -10.30
C LEU A 303 -1.64 -21.71 -10.82
N PRO A 304 -0.96 -22.35 -11.80
CA PRO A 304 -1.36 -23.68 -12.28
C PRO A 304 -1.15 -24.81 -11.26
N ARG A 305 -0.28 -24.58 -10.27
CA ARG A 305 0.00 -25.50 -9.17
C ARG A 305 -1.02 -25.30 -8.04
N LEU A 306 -1.26 -24.05 -7.64
CA LEU A 306 -2.24 -23.72 -6.61
C LEU A 306 -3.68 -24.07 -7.03
N ARG A 307 -3.99 -23.85 -8.32
CA ARG A 307 -5.32 -24.04 -8.92
C ARG A 307 -6.43 -23.33 -8.11
N PRO A 308 -6.40 -21.99 -7.99
CA PRO A 308 -7.43 -21.26 -7.25
C PRO A 308 -8.84 -21.52 -7.79
N GLN A 309 -9.78 -21.69 -6.86
CA GLN A 309 -11.21 -21.95 -7.09
C GLN A 309 -12.09 -20.94 -6.35
N THR A 310 -11.56 -20.30 -5.31
CA THR A 310 -12.27 -19.32 -4.49
C THR A 310 -11.45 -18.04 -4.33
N PHE A 311 -12.07 -16.95 -3.87
CA PHE A 311 -11.37 -15.68 -3.66
C PHE A 311 -10.27 -15.85 -2.61
N TYR A 312 -10.55 -16.64 -1.57
CA TYR A 312 -9.59 -16.91 -0.50
C TYR A 312 -8.31 -17.58 -1.00
N ASP A 313 -8.39 -18.39 -2.07
CA ASP A 313 -7.20 -18.97 -2.69
C ASP A 313 -6.27 -17.90 -3.27
N LEU A 314 -6.83 -16.83 -3.83
CA LEU A 314 -6.06 -15.69 -4.34
C LEU A 314 -5.44 -14.89 -3.19
N VAL A 315 -6.14 -14.78 -2.06
CA VAL A 315 -5.57 -14.18 -0.83
C VAL A 315 -4.33 -14.96 -0.40
N VAL A 316 -4.40 -16.30 -0.36
CA VAL A 316 -3.25 -17.16 -0.02
C VAL A 316 -2.14 -17.04 -1.07
N GLN A 317 -2.48 -17.06 -2.36
CA GLN A 317 -1.54 -16.90 -3.47
C GLN A 317 -0.68 -15.64 -3.33
N VAL A 318 -1.32 -14.50 -3.08
CA VAL A 318 -0.63 -13.20 -2.94
C VAL A 318 0.17 -13.12 -1.62
N ALA A 319 -0.28 -13.82 -0.57
CA ALA A 319 0.41 -13.86 0.72
C ALA A 319 1.68 -14.72 0.68
N ILE A 320 1.62 -15.91 0.07
CA ILE A 320 2.68 -16.92 0.13
C ILE A 320 3.79 -16.68 -0.90
N VAL A 321 3.49 -16.07 -2.05
CA VAL A 321 4.50 -15.74 -3.07
C VAL A 321 5.15 -14.40 -2.72
N ARG A 322 5.88 -14.40 -1.60
CA ARG A 322 6.63 -13.25 -1.06
C ARG A 322 8.00 -13.72 -0.54
N PRO A 323 9.02 -12.85 -0.49
CA PRO A 323 10.37 -13.24 -0.06
C PRO A 323 10.42 -13.96 1.29
N GLY A 324 9.68 -13.48 2.29
CA GLY A 324 9.66 -14.09 3.63
C GLY A 324 9.16 -15.54 3.64
N PRO A 325 7.92 -15.83 3.20
CA PRO A 325 7.41 -17.20 3.12
C PRO A 325 8.22 -18.12 2.21
N ILE A 326 8.82 -17.59 1.13
CA ILE A 326 9.73 -18.35 0.26
C ILE A 326 11.00 -18.75 1.02
N GLN A 327 11.59 -17.82 1.77
CA GLN A 327 12.78 -18.09 2.60
C GLN A 327 12.47 -19.01 3.79
N GLY A 328 11.25 -18.93 4.32
CA GLY A 328 10.76 -19.80 5.41
C GLY A 328 10.26 -21.17 4.96
N ASP A 329 10.47 -21.55 3.69
CA ASP A 329 10.02 -22.83 3.10
C ASP A 329 8.52 -23.14 3.31
N MET A 330 7.67 -22.11 3.35
CA MET A 330 6.23 -22.28 3.61
C MET A 330 5.44 -22.66 2.34
N VAL A 331 5.97 -22.32 1.17
CA VAL A 331 5.31 -22.50 -0.13
C VAL A 331 5.13 -23.98 -0.47
N HIS A 332 6.18 -24.77 -0.31
CA HIS A 332 6.18 -26.17 -0.72
C HIS A 332 5.28 -27.07 0.14
N PRO A 333 5.29 -26.99 1.49
CA PRO A 333 4.35 -27.72 2.34
C PRO A 333 2.89 -27.41 2.03
N TYR A 334 2.55 -26.12 1.90
CA TYR A 334 1.19 -25.70 1.58
C TYR A 334 0.69 -26.33 0.27
N LEU A 335 1.50 -26.31 -0.79
CA LEU A 335 1.16 -26.95 -2.05
C LEU A 335 0.99 -28.46 -1.95
N ARG A 336 1.87 -29.15 -1.22
CA ARG A 336 1.77 -30.61 -1.07
C ARG A 336 0.49 -31.01 -0.35
N ARG A 337 0.12 -30.29 0.71
CA ARG A 337 -1.15 -30.50 1.42
C ARG A 337 -2.35 -30.26 0.51
N ARG A 338 -2.30 -29.16 -0.25
CA ARG A 338 -3.36 -28.82 -1.21
C ARG A 338 -3.49 -29.82 -2.36
N GLU A 339 -2.39 -30.41 -2.80
CA GLU A 339 -2.36 -31.49 -3.78
C GLU A 339 -2.70 -32.88 -3.18
N GLY A 340 -2.96 -32.96 -1.87
CA GLY A 340 -3.22 -34.23 -1.16
C GLY A 340 -2.01 -35.15 -1.04
N LYS A 341 -0.80 -34.63 -1.25
CA LYS A 341 0.48 -35.38 -1.15
C LYS A 341 1.05 -35.41 0.26
N GLU A 342 0.55 -34.55 1.14
CA GLU A 342 0.93 -34.45 2.55
C GLU A 342 -0.39 -34.33 3.35
N ALA A 343 -0.51 -35.06 4.46
CA ALA A 343 -1.67 -34.94 5.33
C ALA A 343 -1.66 -33.57 6.02
N VAL A 344 -2.84 -32.98 6.22
CA VAL A 344 -2.97 -31.76 7.00
C VAL A 344 -2.97 -32.15 8.48
N GLU A 345 -2.03 -31.61 9.24
CA GLU A 345 -1.91 -31.84 10.68
C GLU A 345 -2.05 -30.51 11.41
N TYR A 346 -3.02 -30.46 12.32
CA TYR A 346 -3.22 -29.31 13.21
C TYR A 346 -2.64 -29.63 14.59
N PRO A 347 -1.96 -28.68 15.27
CA PRO A 347 -1.40 -28.95 16.59
C PRO A 347 -2.46 -29.29 17.64
N THR A 348 -3.66 -28.75 17.51
CA THR A 348 -4.82 -29.01 18.39
C THR A 348 -6.13 -28.91 17.60
N PRO A 349 -7.22 -29.56 18.04
CA PRO A 349 -8.55 -29.43 17.43
C PRO A 349 -9.08 -27.98 17.41
N GLU A 350 -8.75 -27.18 18.43
CA GLU A 350 -9.15 -25.78 18.50
C GLU A 350 -8.49 -24.93 17.40
N LEU A 351 -7.26 -25.29 17.02
CA LEU A 351 -6.53 -24.60 15.95
C LEU A 351 -7.00 -24.99 14.56
N GLU A 352 -7.70 -26.11 14.38
CA GLU A 352 -8.29 -26.47 13.09
C GLU A 352 -9.28 -25.40 12.60
N ALA A 353 -10.08 -24.83 13.51
CA ALA A 353 -11.03 -23.77 13.18
C ALA A 353 -10.36 -22.50 12.62
N VAL A 354 -9.10 -22.24 13.00
CA VAL A 354 -8.33 -21.05 12.59
C VAL A 354 -7.45 -21.37 11.38
N LEU A 355 -6.76 -22.51 11.40
CA LEU A 355 -5.76 -22.89 10.40
C LEU A 355 -6.35 -23.63 9.20
N GLY A 356 -7.59 -24.12 9.28
CA GLY A 356 -8.19 -24.96 8.24
C GLY A 356 -8.28 -24.28 6.87
N LYS A 357 -8.36 -22.95 6.84
CA LYS A 357 -8.34 -22.18 5.58
C LYS A 357 -6.95 -22.13 4.94
N THR A 358 -5.89 -22.41 5.71
CA THR A 358 -4.48 -22.31 5.33
C THR A 358 -3.73 -23.65 5.33
N LEU A 359 -4.41 -24.77 5.55
CA LEU A 359 -3.88 -26.14 5.50
C LEU A 359 -2.69 -26.39 6.45
#